data_AF-A0A090RPL4-F1
#
_entry.id   AF-A0A090RPL4-F1
#
_cell.length_a   1.000
_cell.length_b   1.000
_cell.length_c   1.000
_cell.angle_alpha   90.00
_cell.angle_beta   90.00
_cell.angle_gamma   90.00
#
_symmetry.space_group_name_H-M   'P 1'
#
loop_
_entity.id
_entity.type
_entity.pdbx_description
1 polymer ?
#
loop_
_entity_poly.entity_id
_entity_poly.type
_entity_poly.pdbx_seq_one_letter_code
_entity_poly.pdbx_strand_id
1 'polypeptide(L)'
;MLLAISSMASANVQFSNPEGKLGEPADYPQYSNVLSASELQISDPDGKKGNKEYFALDNNYSGIVNDNFYVDKTSEALVFKMKNDHLRNELRVQENFRTDLPNEFYTLSSKVEIVNPEAAMENSKSKQNEITFLQVHNKGLDDLGTHNVPHPLLRVVWKQDNNGVQGHYWAIVKNNAVICKGSMGKKNKDKEMCKSDVAYSQIDLGKAPVGETTEFDITVGNKILAVDVNGERKMEKDIDYWRHLLSYFKAGVYNQFTDGESEAHFYKLEYTEHKG
;
A
#
# COMPACT_ATOMS: atom_id res chain seq x y z
N MET A 1 -25.06 -17.44 32.83
CA MET A 1 -25.03 -16.03 32.43
C MET A 1 -23.55 -15.62 32.33
N LEU A 2 -22.93 -15.83 31.16
CA LEU A 2 -21.53 -15.40 30.94
C LEU A 2 -21.58 -13.96 30.40
N LEU A 3 -21.09 -13.01 31.19
CA LEU A 3 -20.81 -11.65 30.76
C LEU A 3 -19.64 -11.70 29.79
N ALA A 4 -19.91 -11.43 28.51
CA ALA A 4 -18.89 -11.12 27.54
C ALA A 4 -18.31 -9.74 27.88
N ILE A 5 -17.08 -9.72 28.40
CA ILE A 5 -16.29 -8.50 28.54
C ILE A 5 -15.83 -8.15 27.12
N SER A 6 -16.58 -7.27 26.47
CA SER A 6 -16.10 -6.56 25.29
C SER A 6 -14.87 -5.76 25.70
N SER A 7 -13.69 -6.18 25.25
CA SER A 7 -12.50 -5.33 25.33
C SER A 7 -12.70 -4.18 24.34
N MET A 8 -13.19 -3.04 24.82
CA MET A 8 -13.06 -1.79 24.10
C MET A 8 -11.56 -1.46 24.05
N ALA A 9 -10.89 -1.86 22.97
CA ALA A 9 -9.63 -1.24 22.62
C ALA A 9 -9.97 0.19 22.23
N SER A 10 -9.60 1.16 23.06
CA SER A 10 -9.57 2.56 22.67
C SER A 10 -8.65 2.69 21.47
N ALA A 11 -9.16 3.23 20.37
CA ALA A 11 -8.33 3.68 19.26
C ALA A 11 -7.31 4.70 19.79
N ASN A 12 -6.02 4.39 19.67
CA ASN A 12 -4.96 5.29 20.11
C ASN A 12 -4.61 6.32 19.04
N VAL A 13 -4.97 6.04 17.78
CA VAL A 13 -4.85 7.03 16.71
C VAL A 13 -5.90 8.12 16.93
N GLN A 14 -5.42 9.34 17.14
CA GLN A 14 -6.26 10.53 17.32
C GLN A 14 -6.31 11.35 16.04
N PHE A 15 -7.45 12.01 15.81
CA PHE A 15 -7.61 13.00 14.77
C PHE A 15 -7.69 14.39 15.38
N SER A 16 -6.85 15.29 14.90
CA SER A 16 -6.79 16.67 15.36
C SER A 16 -6.17 17.54 14.29
N ASN A 17 -6.77 18.70 14.06
CA ASN A 17 -6.24 19.75 13.21
C ASN A 17 -6.16 21.05 14.02
N PRO A 18 -5.26 21.12 15.02
CA PRO A 18 -5.17 22.28 15.88
C PRO A 18 -4.86 23.51 15.04
N GLU A 19 -5.65 24.57 15.24
CA GLU A 19 -5.52 25.87 14.55
C GLU A 19 -5.69 25.78 13.01
N GLY A 20 -6.21 24.67 12.49
CA GLY A 20 -6.43 24.49 11.05
C GLY A 20 -5.13 24.52 10.24
N LYS A 21 -4.00 24.11 10.82
CA LYS A 21 -2.69 24.10 10.14
C LYS A 21 -2.62 23.06 9.02
N LEU A 22 -3.34 21.95 9.17
CA LEU A 22 -3.40 20.87 8.21
C LEU A 22 -4.65 21.01 7.33
N GLY A 23 -4.58 20.56 6.08
CA GLY A 23 -5.77 20.39 5.24
C GLY A 23 -6.45 19.07 5.58
N GLU A 24 -7.78 19.09 5.71
CA GLU A 24 -8.56 17.84 5.83
C GLU A 24 -8.67 17.19 4.45
N PRO A 25 -8.26 15.93 4.25
CA PRO A 25 -8.33 15.26 2.95
C PRO A 25 -9.71 15.31 2.28
N ALA A 26 -10.79 15.29 3.07
CA ALA A 26 -12.16 15.36 2.56
C ALA A 26 -12.52 16.70 1.88
N ASP A 27 -11.77 17.77 2.18
CA ASP A 27 -12.02 19.12 1.65
C ASP A 27 -11.35 19.36 0.28
N TYR A 28 -10.60 18.39 -0.23
CA TYR A 28 -9.83 18.50 -1.48
C TYR A 28 -10.47 17.63 -2.58
N PRO A 29 -11.20 18.23 -3.55
CA PRO A 29 -11.99 17.48 -4.54
C PRO A 29 -11.19 16.48 -5.37
N GLN A 30 -9.91 16.74 -5.61
CA GLN A 30 -9.01 15.83 -6.35
C GLN A 30 -8.85 14.45 -5.70
N TYR A 31 -9.08 14.33 -4.38
CA TYR A 31 -9.00 13.04 -3.67
C TYR A 31 -10.37 12.43 -3.40
N SER A 32 -11.47 13.14 -3.69
CA SER A 32 -12.83 12.70 -3.36
C SER A 32 -13.16 11.31 -3.93
N ASN A 33 -12.74 11.03 -5.17
CA ASN A 33 -12.95 9.74 -5.81
C ASN A 33 -12.32 8.59 -5.01
N VAL A 34 -11.02 8.65 -4.71
CA VAL A 34 -10.35 7.55 -4.00
C VAL A 34 -10.80 7.43 -2.54
N LEU A 35 -11.05 8.56 -1.86
CA LEU A 35 -11.54 8.57 -0.48
C LEU A 35 -12.95 7.96 -0.38
N SER A 36 -13.84 8.31 -1.30
CA SER A 36 -15.21 7.75 -1.35
C SER A 36 -15.26 6.24 -1.64
N ALA A 37 -14.14 5.66 -2.09
CA ALA A 37 -13.98 4.25 -2.38
C ALA A 37 -13.11 3.51 -1.35
N SER A 38 -12.59 4.18 -0.31
CA SER A 38 -11.55 3.61 0.56
C SER A 38 -11.81 3.78 2.05
N GLU A 39 -11.33 2.84 2.84
CA GLU A 39 -11.14 3.02 4.29
C GLU A 39 -9.68 3.41 4.60
N LEU A 40 -9.44 4.06 5.74
CA LEU A 40 -8.10 4.35 6.24
C LEU A 40 -7.65 3.21 7.15
N GLN A 41 -6.48 2.65 6.85
CA GLN A 41 -5.79 1.65 7.68
C GLN A 41 -4.47 2.22 8.20
N ILE A 42 -4.46 2.65 9.46
CA ILE A 42 -3.34 3.35 10.07
C ILE A 42 -2.91 2.68 11.38
N SER A 43 -1.61 2.57 11.61
CA SER A 43 -1.04 2.07 12.85
C SER A 43 -0.98 3.17 13.92
N ASP A 44 -1.19 2.78 15.18
CA ASP A 44 -0.71 3.53 16.34
C ASP A 44 0.82 3.41 16.38
N PRO A 45 1.57 4.51 16.23
CA PRO A 45 3.00 4.44 16.09
C PRO A 45 3.74 4.14 17.42
N ASP A 46 3.05 4.27 18.56
CA ASP A 46 3.52 3.87 19.90
C ASP A 46 2.92 2.52 20.33
N GLY A 47 2.10 1.91 19.48
CA GLY A 47 1.47 0.61 19.69
C GLY A 47 2.40 -0.58 19.43
N LYS A 48 1.82 -1.78 19.48
CA LYS A 48 2.56 -3.03 19.22
C LYS A 48 3.03 -3.11 17.76
N LYS A 49 4.14 -3.83 17.51
CA LYS A 49 4.60 -4.09 16.15
C LYS A 49 3.49 -4.67 15.27
N GLY A 50 3.28 -4.08 14.10
CA GLY A 50 2.28 -4.52 13.13
C GLY A 50 0.83 -4.26 13.53
N ASN A 51 0.57 -3.44 14.56
CA ASN A 51 -0.78 -3.00 14.90
C ASN A 51 -1.42 -2.21 13.75
N LYS A 52 -2.75 -2.14 13.75
CA LYS A 52 -3.51 -1.44 12.73
C LYS A 52 -4.91 -1.14 13.25
N GLU A 53 -5.32 0.11 13.10
CA GLU A 53 -6.65 0.63 13.35
C GLU A 53 -7.34 0.95 12.02
N TYR A 54 -8.67 1.09 12.04
CA TYR A 54 -9.48 1.25 10.85
C TYR A 54 -10.45 2.43 11.05
N PHE A 55 -10.51 3.33 10.08
CA PHE A 55 -11.36 4.51 10.09
C PHE A 55 -12.00 4.73 8.72
N ALA A 56 -13.04 5.58 8.68
CA ALA A 56 -13.84 5.81 7.47
C ALA A 56 -14.32 4.50 6.82
N LEU A 57 -14.81 3.55 7.63
CA LEU A 57 -15.36 2.28 7.14
C LEU A 57 -16.61 2.48 6.27
N ASP A 58 -17.28 3.62 6.42
CA ASP A 58 -18.41 4.10 5.64
C ASP A 58 -17.97 5.08 4.52
N ASN A 59 -16.67 5.16 4.25
CA ASN A 59 -16.02 6.06 3.28
C ASN A 59 -16.22 7.55 3.59
N ASN A 60 -16.58 7.91 4.83
CA ASN A 60 -16.69 9.29 5.27
C ASN A 60 -15.39 9.76 5.95
N TYR A 61 -14.71 10.72 5.31
CA TYR A 61 -13.45 11.31 5.80
C TYR A 61 -13.62 12.66 6.50
N SER A 62 -14.85 13.12 6.74
CA SER A 62 -15.09 14.37 7.48
C SER A 62 -14.39 14.32 8.84
N GLY A 63 -13.49 15.28 9.12
CA GLY A 63 -12.74 15.33 10.37
C GLY A 63 -11.61 14.29 10.51
N ILE A 64 -11.35 13.46 9.50
CA ILE A 64 -10.26 12.48 9.51
C ILE A 64 -8.97 13.16 9.05
N VAL A 65 -8.25 13.73 10.02
CA VAL A 65 -7.00 14.48 9.79
C VAL A 65 -6.09 14.40 11.02
N ASN A 66 -4.79 14.21 10.83
CA ASN A 66 -3.78 14.34 11.88
C ASN A 66 -2.39 14.55 11.27
N ASP A 67 -1.36 14.65 12.11
CA ASP A 67 0.04 14.87 11.70
C ASP A 67 0.61 13.77 10.80
N ASN A 68 -0.06 12.62 10.67
CA ASN A 68 0.37 11.50 9.83
C ASN A 68 -0.48 11.33 8.57
N PHE A 69 -1.70 11.86 8.54
CA PHE A 69 -2.63 11.76 7.41
C PHE A 69 -3.37 13.09 7.25
N TYR A 70 -2.95 13.88 6.26
CA TYR A 70 -3.45 15.22 6.01
C TYR A 70 -3.18 15.66 4.58
N VAL A 71 -3.73 16.79 4.17
CA VAL A 71 -3.30 17.50 2.96
C VAL A 71 -2.44 18.68 3.36
N ASP A 72 -1.24 18.78 2.79
CA ASP A 72 -0.43 19.99 2.93
C ASP A 72 -1.10 21.15 2.20
N LYS A 73 -1.39 22.25 2.90
CA LYS A 73 -2.18 23.35 2.34
C LYS A 73 -1.46 24.13 1.23
N THR A 74 -0.13 24.06 1.17
CA THR A 74 0.66 24.85 0.22
C THR A 74 0.79 24.14 -1.12
N SER A 75 1.11 22.84 -1.07
CA SER A 75 1.32 21.98 -2.22
C SER A 75 0.05 21.24 -2.66
N GLU A 76 -0.97 21.20 -1.79
CA GLU A 76 -2.17 20.37 -1.90
C GLU A 76 -1.89 18.86 -1.99
N ALA A 77 -0.68 18.40 -1.63
CA ALA A 77 -0.36 16.99 -1.62
C ALA A 77 -1.06 16.28 -0.45
N LEU A 78 -1.65 15.12 -0.71
CA LEU A 78 -2.11 14.19 0.31
C LEU A 78 -0.89 13.49 0.93
N VAL A 79 -0.63 13.76 2.20
CA VAL A 79 0.55 13.34 2.93
C VAL A 79 0.26 12.11 3.79
N PHE A 80 1.10 11.10 3.65
CA PHE A 80 1.14 9.93 4.52
C PHE A 80 2.48 9.84 5.23
N LYS A 81 2.43 9.78 6.56
CA LYS A 81 3.60 9.54 7.40
C LYS A 81 3.40 8.32 8.28
N MET A 82 4.51 7.65 8.61
CA MET A 82 4.51 6.57 9.58
C MET A 82 5.93 6.30 10.09
N LYS A 83 6.09 6.22 11.42
CA LYS A 83 7.33 5.78 12.07
C LYS A 83 7.34 4.29 12.36
N ASN A 84 8.53 3.74 12.56
CA ASN A 84 8.80 2.38 13.03
C ASN A 84 8.51 1.24 12.03
N ASP A 85 9.15 0.10 12.29
CA ASP A 85 9.17 -1.08 11.44
C ASP A 85 7.84 -1.86 11.44
N HIS A 86 7.39 -2.27 10.25
CA HIS A 86 6.14 -2.99 10.01
C HIS A 86 4.85 -2.23 10.42
N LEU A 87 4.93 -0.91 10.65
CA LEU A 87 3.77 -0.04 10.80
C LEU A 87 3.42 0.61 9.47
N ARG A 88 2.14 0.99 9.32
CA ARG A 88 1.60 1.49 8.05
C ARG A 88 0.59 2.61 8.24
N ASN A 89 0.41 3.40 7.20
CA ASN A 89 -0.63 4.38 7.05
C ASN A 89 -1.08 4.36 5.58
N GLU A 90 -2.20 3.73 5.29
CA GLU A 90 -2.63 3.42 3.93
C GLU A 90 -4.13 3.61 3.76
N LEU A 91 -4.53 4.19 2.64
CA LEU A 91 -5.86 3.97 2.10
C LEU A 91 -5.96 2.55 1.58
N ARG A 92 -7.10 1.91 1.84
CA ARG A 92 -7.47 0.61 1.30
C ARG A 92 -8.78 0.76 0.54
N VAL A 93 -8.71 0.66 -0.79
CA VAL A 93 -9.90 0.68 -1.66
C VAL A 93 -10.80 -0.50 -1.28
N GLN A 94 -12.08 -0.25 -1.02
CA GLN A 94 -13.05 -1.20 -0.46
C GLN A 94 -13.45 -2.32 -1.44
N GLU A 95 -13.43 -2.06 -2.74
CA GLU A 95 -13.71 -3.07 -3.77
C GLU A 95 -12.72 -4.25 -3.69
N ASN A 96 -13.26 -5.47 -3.69
CA ASN A 96 -12.50 -6.71 -3.81
C ASN A 96 -12.73 -7.31 -5.21
N PHE A 97 -11.88 -6.95 -6.14
CA PHE A 97 -12.09 -7.23 -7.54
C PHE A 97 -11.51 -8.57 -8.02
N ARG A 98 -12.11 -9.09 -9.09
CA ARG A 98 -11.54 -10.17 -9.90
C ARG A 98 -10.40 -9.63 -10.75
N THR A 99 -9.39 -10.47 -10.97
CA THR A 99 -8.18 -10.08 -11.72
C THR A 99 -8.14 -10.67 -13.13
N ASP A 100 -9.09 -11.54 -13.47
CA ASP A 100 -9.03 -12.44 -14.62
C ASP A 100 -10.13 -12.23 -15.66
N LEU A 101 -11.09 -11.34 -15.41
CA LEU A 101 -12.21 -11.10 -16.31
C LEU A 101 -11.78 -10.20 -17.48
N PRO A 102 -12.12 -10.56 -18.73
CA PRO A 102 -11.55 -9.90 -19.92
C PRO A 102 -12.02 -8.46 -20.15
N ASN A 103 -13.15 -8.07 -19.57
CA ASN A 103 -13.76 -6.74 -19.75
C ASN A 103 -13.84 -5.95 -18.43
N GLU A 104 -13.12 -6.40 -17.38
CA GLU A 104 -13.06 -5.70 -16.10
C GLU A 104 -11.62 -5.31 -15.82
N PHE A 105 -11.38 -4.00 -15.75
CA PHE A 105 -10.08 -3.41 -15.45
C PHE A 105 -10.20 -2.44 -14.28
N TYR A 106 -9.24 -2.54 -13.38
CA TYR A 106 -9.15 -1.77 -12.15
C TYR A 106 -7.82 -1.03 -12.20
N THR A 107 -7.86 0.29 -12.07
CA THR A 107 -6.65 1.12 -12.14
C THR A 107 -6.51 2.00 -10.90
N LEU A 108 -5.32 1.97 -10.31
CA LEU A 108 -4.88 2.91 -9.29
C LEU A 108 -3.83 3.84 -9.92
N SER A 109 -4.17 5.13 -10.03
CA SER A 109 -3.34 6.16 -10.63
C SER A 109 -2.80 7.08 -9.55
N SER A 110 -1.51 7.40 -9.59
CA SER A 110 -0.88 8.27 -8.60
C SER A 110 0.22 9.14 -9.18
N LYS A 111 0.49 10.27 -8.52
CA LYS A 111 1.65 11.12 -8.73
C LYS A 111 2.28 11.38 -7.37
N VAL A 112 3.46 10.82 -7.13
CA VAL A 112 4.01 10.70 -5.78
C VAL A 112 5.45 11.17 -5.71
N GLU A 113 5.79 11.81 -4.60
CA GLU A 113 7.16 12.04 -4.15
C GLU A 113 7.37 11.27 -2.83
N ILE A 114 8.47 10.51 -2.73
CA ILE A 114 8.92 9.94 -1.47
C ILE A 114 9.93 10.90 -0.85
N VAL A 115 9.57 11.49 0.29
CA VAL A 115 10.32 12.61 0.88
C VAL A 115 11.47 12.08 1.74
N ASN A 116 12.69 12.52 1.41
CA ASN A 116 13.93 12.21 2.14
C ASN A 116 14.09 10.74 2.60
N PRO A 117 13.89 9.73 1.72
CA PRO A 117 13.87 8.33 2.13
C PRO A 117 15.22 7.81 2.65
N GLU A 118 16.34 8.41 2.24
CA GLU A 118 17.66 8.06 2.76
C GLU A 118 17.80 8.48 4.23
N ALA A 119 17.35 9.68 4.58
CA ALA A 119 17.33 10.17 5.96
C ALA A 119 16.38 9.32 6.84
N ALA A 120 15.23 8.94 6.30
CA ALA A 120 14.30 8.03 6.98
C ALA A 120 14.94 6.70 7.37
N MET A 121 15.96 6.23 6.64
CA MET A 121 16.62 4.95 6.87
C MET A 121 18.04 5.07 7.43
N GLU A 122 18.50 6.26 7.82
CA GLU A 122 19.88 6.49 8.28
C GLU A 122 20.25 5.59 9.47
N ASN A 123 19.30 5.35 10.38
CA ASN A 123 19.49 4.52 11.57
C ASN A 123 18.93 3.09 11.42
N SER A 124 18.41 2.73 10.24
CA SER A 124 17.77 1.44 10.04
C SER A 124 18.76 0.28 10.10
N LYS A 125 18.36 -0.77 10.82
CA LYS A 125 19.08 -2.06 10.92
C LYS A 125 18.41 -3.15 10.08
N SER A 126 17.35 -2.81 9.34
CA SER A 126 16.65 -3.76 8.48
C SER A 126 17.53 -4.16 7.31
N LYS A 127 17.44 -5.43 6.90
CA LYS A 127 18.05 -5.91 5.65
C LYS A 127 17.20 -5.59 4.42
N GLN A 128 15.96 -5.13 4.64
CA GLN A 128 15.02 -4.89 3.56
C GLN A 128 15.08 -3.43 3.07
N ASN A 129 15.07 -2.47 4.00
CA ASN A 129 15.20 -1.02 3.72
C ASN A 129 14.35 -0.57 2.52
N GLU A 130 13.05 -0.75 2.67
CA GLU A 130 12.01 -0.40 1.68
C GLU A 130 10.91 0.46 2.33
N ILE A 131 10.38 1.42 1.57
CA ILE A 131 9.09 2.06 1.81
C ILE A 131 8.14 1.58 0.72
N THR A 132 7.13 0.79 1.10
CA THR A 132 6.06 0.41 0.16
C THR A 132 5.01 1.52 0.13
N PHE A 133 4.65 2.02 -1.06
CA PHE A 133 3.71 3.14 -1.19
C PHE A 133 2.50 2.86 -2.09
N LEU A 134 2.55 1.84 -2.94
CA LEU A 134 1.38 1.30 -3.65
C LEU A 134 1.37 -0.23 -3.55
N GLN A 135 0.18 -0.83 -3.43
CA GLN A 135 0.03 -2.29 -3.39
C GLN A 135 -1.20 -2.79 -4.14
N VAL A 136 -1.07 -4.01 -4.65
CA VAL A 136 -2.21 -4.89 -4.97
C VAL A 136 -2.14 -6.08 -4.03
N HIS A 137 -3.10 -6.20 -3.11
CA HIS A 137 -3.16 -7.29 -2.16
C HIS A 137 -4.39 -8.15 -2.43
N ASN A 138 -4.38 -9.41 -1.98
CA ASN A 138 -5.57 -10.26 -2.03
C ASN A 138 -6.38 -10.19 -0.74
N LYS A 139 -7.69 -10.29 -0.87
CA LYS A 139 -8.64 -10.55 0.24
C LYS A 139 -8.71 -12.04 0.51
N GLY A 140 -8.82 -12.88 -0.52
CA GLY A 140 -8.96 -14.32 -0.43
C GLY A 140 -9.82 -14.84 -1.58
N LEU A 141 -10.49 -15.98 -1.39
CA LEU A 141 -11.45 -16.53 -2.35
C LEU A 141 -12.79 -15.77 -2.36
N ASP A 142 -13.07 -15.02 -1.30
CA ASP A 142 -14.31 -14.28 -1.07
C ASP A 142 -14.06 -13.00 -0.25
N ASP A 143 -15.11 -12.18 -0.08
CA ASP A 143 -15.09 -10.94 0.70
C ASP A 143 -14.91 -11.15 2.21
N LEU A 144 -15.08 -12.37 2.70
CA LEU A 144 -14.80 -12.73 4.10
C LEU A 144 -13.30 -12.98 4.32
N GLY A 145 -12.53 -13.17 3.25
CA GLY A 145 -11.10 -13.44 3.28
C GLY A 145 -10.75 -14.91 3.48
N THR A 146 -11.67 -15.82 3.12
CA THR A 146 -11.41 -17.26 3.14
C THR A 146 -10.18 -17.60 2.30
N HIS A 147 -9.26 -18.36 2.88
CA HIS A 147 -7.97 -18.74 2.25
C HIS A 147 -7.12 -17.55 1.76
N ASN A 148 -7.11 -16.44 2.49
CA ASN A 148 -6.18 -15.33 2.26
C ASN A 148 -4.73 -15.82 2.12
N VAL A 149 -4.03 -15.31 1.10
CA VAL A 149 -2.58 -15.47 0.95
C VAL A 149 -1.91 -14.29 1.65
N PRO A 150 -1.03 -14.49 2.65
CA PRO A 150 -0.43 -13.40 3.44
C PRO A 150 0.72 -12.69 2.71
N HIS A 151 0.60 -12.55 1.39
CA HIS A 151 1.54 -11.89 0.51
C HIS A 151 0.74 -11.08 -0.53
N PRO A 152 1.09 -9.80 -0.77
CA PRO A 152 0.51 -9.04 -1.85
C PRO A 152 0.92 -9.60 -3.21
N LEU A 153 0.09 -9.35 -4.23
CA LEU A 153 0.42 -9.60 -5.63
C LEU A 153 1.53 -8.64 -6.08
N LEU A 154 1.38 -7.35 -5.76
CA LEU A 154 2.32 -6.28 -6.11
C LEU A 154 2.61 -5.41 -4.88
N ARG A 155 3.87 -5.03 -4.72
CA ARG A 155 4.29 -3.84 -3.97
C ARG A 155 5.11 -2.96 -4.89
N VAL A 156 4.77 -1.68 -4.99
CA VAL A 156 5.66 -0.65 -5.54
C VAL A 156 6.36 0.00 -4.36
N VAL A 157 7.70 0.00 -4.41
CA VAL A 157 8.54 0.41 -3.29
C VAL A 157 9.62 1.39 -3.74
N TRP A 158 10.00 2.30 -2.86
CA TRP A 158 11.35 2.88 -2.89
C TRP A 158 12.28 1.96 -2.09
N LYS A 159 13.47 1.69 -2.62
CA LYS A 159 14.43 0.77 -1.98
C LYS A 159 15.81 1.40 -1.89
N GLN A 160 16.42 1.36 -0.69
CA GLN A 160 17.72 1.97 -0.44
C GLN A 160 18.83 1.34 -1.29
N ASP A 161 18.90 0.00 -1.30
CA ASP A 161 19.82 -0.77 -2.13
C ASP A 161 19.15 -2.08 -2.58
N ASN A 162 19.29 -2.40 -3.86
CA ASN A 162 18.94 -3.70 -4.42
C ASN A 162 20.11 -4.26 -5.23
N ASN A 163 20.96 -5.06 -4.59
CA ASN A 163 22.15 -5.65 -5.21
C ASN A 163 23.07 -4.60 -5.85
N GLY A 164 23.29 -3.47 -5.18
CA GLY A 164 24.13 -2.37 -5.66
C GLY A 164 23.41 -1.28 -6.46
N VAL A 165 22.11 -1.45 -6.76
CA VAL A 165 21.28 -0.41 -7.38
C VAL A 165 20.55 0.37 -6.29
N GLN A 166 20.92 1.64 -6.10
CA GLN A 166 20.53 2.42 -4.93
C GLN A 166 19.42 3.44 -5.20
N GLY A 167 18.45 3.55 -4.29
CA GLY A 167 17.39 4.56 -4.30
C GLY A 167 16.55 4.55 -5.57
N HIS A 168 16.26 3.35 -6.09
CA HIS A 168 15.35 3.13 -7.22
C HIS A 168 13.95 2.77 -6.73
N TYR A 169 12.97 2.99 -7.60
CA TYR A 169 11.66 2.39 -7.46
C TYR A 169 11.65 0.96 -8.00
N TRP A 170 10.92 0.07 -7.34
CA TRP A 170 10.82 -1.34 -7.74
C TRP A 170 9.38 -1.84 -7.67
N ALA A 171 8.97 -2.61 -8.67
CA ALA A 171 7.79 -3.47 -8.59
C ALA A 171 8.22 -4.85 -8.08
N ILE A 172 7.80 -5.20 -6.87
CA ILE A 172 8.00 -6.52 -6.27
C ILE A 172 6.73 -7.34 -6.46
N VAL A 173 6.76 -8.27 -7.42
CA VAL A 173 5.60 -9.05 -7.86
C VAL A 173 5.70 -10.47 -7.35
N LYS A 174 4.66 -10.96 -6.66
CA LYS A 174 4.53 -12.37 -6.27
C LYS A 174 4.15 -13.20 -7.49
N ASN A 175 4.99 -14.16 -7.89
CA ASN A 175 4.86 -14.96 -9.13
C ASN A 175 4.00 -16.24 -9.00
N ASN A 176 3.43 -16.51 -7.83
CA ASN A 176 2.57 -17.68 -7.62
C ASN A 176 1.59 -17.45 -6.46
N ALA A 177 0.49 -18.20 -6.38
CA ALA A 177 -0.49 -18.08 -5.30
C ALA A 177 -0.14 -18.91 -4.03
N VAL A 178 1.11 -19.34 -3.87
CA VAL A 178 1.49 -20.22 -2.75
C VAL A 178 1.74 -19.44 -1.46
N ILE A 179 1.15 -19.91 -0.37
CA ILE A 179 1.44 -19.42 0.99
C ILE A 179 2.82 -19.93 1.42
N CYS A 180 3.78 -19.01 1.58
CA CYS A 180 5.18 -19.33 1.86
C CYS A 180 5.65 -18.96 3.28
N LYS A 181 4.79 -18.36 4.11
CA LYS A 181 5.09 -18.01 5.51
C LYS A 181 3.92 -18.28 6.45
N GLY A 182 4.17 -18.12 7.75
CA GLY A 182 3.16 -18.32 8.79
C GLY A 182 2.78 -19.80 9.00
N SER A 183 1.75 -20.03 9.82
CA SER A 183 1.28 -21.37 10.17
C SER A 183 0.83 -22.17 8.94
N MET A 184 0.10 -21.54 8.01
CA MET A 184 -0.39 -22.16 6.78
C MET A 184 0.71 -22.43 5.75
N GLY A 185 1.83 -21.70 5.80
CA GLY A 185 2.97 -21.88 4.90
C GLY A 185 3.98 -22.94 5.32
N LYS A 186 3.85 -23.55 6.52
CA LYS A 186 4.84 -24.50 7.06
C LYS A 186 5.19 -25.65 6.12
N LYS A 187 4.22 -26.13 5.32
CA LYS A 187 4.42 -27.23 4.35
C LYS A 187 5.13 -26.80 3.06
N ASN A 188 5.21 -25.50 2.79
CA ASN A 188 5.70 -24.96 1.52
C ASN A 188 6.96 -24.10 1.65
N LYS A 189 7.20 -23.48 2.81
CA LYS A 189 8.26 -22.48 3.03
C LYS A 189 9.67 -22.93 2.60
N ASP A 190 9.96 -24.22 2.68
CA ASP A 190 11.27 -24.79 2.36
C ASP A 190 11.32 -25.40 0.94
N LYS A 191 10.24 -25.28 0.15
CA LYS A 191 10.16 -25.76 -1.23
C LYS A 191 10.63 -24.69 -2.21
N GLU A 192 11.06 -25.15 -3.40
CA GLU A 192 11.56 -24.28 -4.49
C GLU A 192 10.64 -23.10 -4.80
N MET A 193 9.33 -23.34 -4.90
CA MET A 193 8.30 -22.33 -5.19
C MET A 193 8.21 -21.18 -4.16
N CYS A 194 8.86 -21.32 -3.00
CA CYS A 194 8.91 -20.33 -1.93
C CYS A 194 10.28 -19.67 -1.74
N LYS A 195 11.31 -20.05 -2.50
CA LYS A 195 12.56 -19.30 -2.54
C LYS A 195 12.31 -17.91 -3.12
N SER A 196 13.04 -16.90 -2.62
CA SER A 196 12.76 -15.48 -2.91
C SER A 196 12.80 -15.15 -4.41
N ASP A 197 13.78 -15.68 -5.13
CA ASP A 197 14.02 -15.52 -6.57
C ASP A 197 13.02 -16.26 -7.47
N VAL A 198 12.32 -17.26 -6.93
CA VAL A 198 11.25 -17.99 -7.65
C VAL A 198 9.88 -17.39 -7.31
N ALA A 199 9.63 -17.17 -6.02
CA ALA A 199 8.38 -16.66 -5.49
C ALA A 199 8.11 -15.22 -5.91
N TYR A 200 9.15 -14.42 -6.16
CA TYR A 200 9.03 -13.01 -6.48
C TYR A 200 9.88 -12.63 -7.69
N SER A 201 9.35 -11.70 -8.48
CA SER A 201 10.15 -10.92 -9.41
C SER A 201 10.34 -9.51 -8.87
N GLN A 202 11.50 -8.92 -9.14
CA GLN A 202 11.78 -7.52 -8.84
C GLN A 202 12.09 -6.82 -10.16
N ILE A 203 11.24 -5.87 -10.53
CA ILE A 203 11.37 -5.11 -11.78
C ILE A 203 11.78 -3.69 -11.41
N ASP A 204 12.89 -3.22 -11.97
CA ASP A 204 13.35 -1.85 -11.80
C ASP A 204 12.39 -0.90 -12.53
N LEU A 205 11.87 0.07 -11.81
CA LEU A 205 10.96 1.09 -12.34
C LEU A 205 11.68 2.41 -12.62
N GLY A 206 12.97 2.50 -12.32
CA GLY A 206 13.82 3.66 -12.52
C GLY A 206 14.30 4.30 -11.22
N LYS A 207 15.32 5.15 -11.35
CA LYS A 207 15.86 5.96 -10.25
C LYS A 207 14.79 6.93 -9.75
N ALA A 208 14.58 6.99 -8.44
CA ALA A 208 13.70 8.00 -7.87
C ALA A 208 14.34 9.39 -8.02
N PRO A 209 13.64 10.37 -8.60
CA PRO A 209 14.15 11.73 -8.68
C PRO A 209 14.10 12.39 -7.29
N VAL A 210 14.95 13.40 -7.07
CA VAL A 210 15.03 14.12 -5.79
C VAL A 210 14.25 15.41 -5.90
N GLY A 211 13.27 15.63 -5.02
CA GLY A 211 12.44 16.84 -5.01
C GLY A 211 11.47 16.93 -6.20
N GLU A 212 11.20 15.81 -6.87
CA GLU A 212 10.28 15.73 -8.00
C GLU A 212 9.33 14.55 -7.85
N THR A 213 8.15 14.68 -8.45
CA THR A 213 7.13 13.64 -8.46
C THR A 213 7.35 12.61 -9.57
N THR A 214 6.91 11.38 -9.35
CA THR A 214 6.81 10.34 -10.39
C THR A 214 5.36 9.87 -10.51
N GLU A 215 4.88 9.70 -11.74
CA GLU A 215 3.55 9.19 -12.02
C GLU A 215 3.58 7.66 -12.14
N PHE A 216 2.64 6.99 -11.47
CA PHE A 216 2.46 5.54 -11.53
C PHE A 216 1.00 5.21 -11.83
N ASP A 217 0.77 4.39 -12.84
CA ASP A 217 -0.53 3.77 -13.11
C ASP A 217 -0.39 2.25 -12.96
N ILE A 218 -1.19 1.67 -12.08
CA ILE A 218 -1.26 0.22 -11.86
C ILE A 218 -2.60 -0.27 -12.37
N THR A 219 -2.59 -1.06 -13.45
CA THR A 219 -3.81 -1.66 -14.02
C THR A 219 -3.84 -3.16 -13.77
N VAL A 220 -4.98 -3.65 -13.28
CA VAL A 220 -5.24 -5.08 -13.04
C VAL A 220 -6.54 -5.47 -13.73
N GLY A 221 -6.52 -6.55 -14.50
CA GLY A 221 -7.69 -7.03 -15.24
C GLY A 221 -7.29 -7.96 -16.37
N ASN A 222 -8.22 -8.76 -16.89
CA ASN A 222 -7.95 -9.69 -18.00
C ASN A 222 -6.68 -10.56 -17.79
N LYS A 223 -6.43 -10.99 -16.55
CA LYS A 223 -5.24 -11.78 -16.15
C LYS A 223 -3.92 -11.05 -16.34
N ILE A 224 -3.94 -9.73 -16.47
CA ILE A 224 -2.77 -8.89 -16.63
C ILE A 224 -2.61 -7.99 -15.40
N LEU A 225 -1.36 -7.89 -14.94
CA LEU A 225 -0.87 -6.82 -14.08
C LEU A 225 0.07 -5.94 -14.90
N ALA A 226 -0.28 -4.66 -15.06
CA ALA A 226 0.55 -3.67 -15.74
C ALA A 226 0.95 -2.55 -14.78
N VAL A 227 2.17 -2.03 -14.97
CA VAL A 227 2.66 -0.81 -14.30
C VAL A 227 3.27 0.10 -15.35
N ASP A 228 2.68 1.28 -15.48
CA ASP A 228 3.19 2.40 -16.27
C ASP A 228 3.85 3.42 -15.32
N VAL A 229 5.00 3.97 -15.73
CA VAL A 229 5.75 4.98 -14.98
C VAL A 229 5.99 6.18 -15.88
N ASN A 230 5.50 7.36 -15.49
CA ASN A 230 5.51 8.57 -16.32
C ASN A 230 4.93 8.32 -17.73
N GLY A 231 3.85 7.53 -17.82
CA GLY A 231 3.19 7.16 -19.07
C GLY A 231 3.90 6.08 -19.91
N GLU A 232 5.03 5.54 -19.46
CA GLU A 232 5.74 4.46 -20.14
C GLU A 232 5.51 3.10 -19.47
N ARG A 233 5.11 2.09 -20.24
CA ARG A 233 4.94 0.72 -19.77
C ARG A 233 6.28 0.12 -19.33
N LYS A 234 6.50 0.03 -18.01
CA LYS A 234 7.69 -0.61 -17.42
C LYS A 234 7.50 -2.10 -17.18
N MET A 235 6.26 -2.54 -16.97
CA MET A 235 5.97 -3.93 -16.66
C MET A 235 4.57 -4.32 -17.15
N GLU A 236 4.47 -5.48 -17.81
CA GLU A 236 3.22 -6.18 -18.08
C GLU A 236 3.42 -7.66 -17.76
N LYS A 237 2.53 -8.27 -16.97
CA LYS A 237 2.66 -9.66 -16.54
C LYS A 237 1.34 -10.42 -16.57
N ASP A 238 1.42 -11.65 -17.07
CA ASP A 238 0.39 -12.66 -16.88
C ASP A 238 0.32 -13.06 -15.40
N ILE A 239 -0.88 -12.93 -14.84
CA ILE A 239 -1.25 -13.26 -13.47
C ILE A 239 -2.40 -14.29 -13.41
N ASP A 240 -2.57 -15.15 -14.42
CA ASP A 240 -3.60 -16.20 -14.44
C ASP A 240 -3.52 -17.13 -13.21
N TYR A 241 -2.32 -17.29 -12.63
CA TYR A 241 -2.12 -18.03 -11.37
C TYR A 241 -2.85 -17.39 -10.17
N TRP A 242 -3.23 -16.12 -10.27
CA TRP A 242 -3.87 -15.33 -9.21
C TRP A 242 -5.39 -15.19 -9.40
N ARG A 243 -5.96 -15.71 -10.50
CA ARG A 243 -7.37 -15.54 -10.91
C ARG A 243 -8.43 -15.85 -9.85
N HIS A 244 -8.10 -16.71 -8.89
CA HIS A 244 -9.03 -17.18 -7.86
C HIS A 244 -9.03 -16.28 -6.62
N LEU A 245 -8.12 -15.31 -6.53
CA LEU A 245 -7.94 -14.43 -5.39
C LEU A 245 -8.53 -13.06 -5.70
N LEU A 246 -9.64 -12.73 -5.04
CA LEU A 246 -10.15 -11.36 -5.03
C LEU A 246 -9.07 -10.43 -4.49
N SER A 247 -8.87 -9.31 -5.17
CA SER A 247 -7.76 -8.39 -4.91
C SER A 247 -8.26 -6.97 -4.69
N TYR A 248 -7.43 -6.14 -4.07
CA TYR A 248 -7.75 -4.76 -3.75
C TYR A 248 -6.48 -3.91 -3.76
N PHE A 249 -6.67 -2.61 -3.97
CA PHE A 249 -5.59 -1.63 -3.98
C PHE A 249 -5.31 -1.07 -2.59
N LYS A 250 -4.05 -0.64 -2.40
CA LYS A 250 -3.66 0.24 -1.30
C LYS A 250 -2.69 1.32 -1.77
N ALA A 251 -2.75 2.48 -1.12
CA ALA A 251 -1.81 3.58 -1.32
C ALA A 251 -1.51 4.29 0.01
N GLY A 252 -0.27 4.72 0.20
CA GLY A 252 0.18 5.43 1.41
C GLY A 252 1.64 5.12 1.73
N VAL A 253 1.94 4.74 2.96
CA VAL A 253 3.27 4.24 3.37
C VAL A 253 3.16 2.98 4.23
N TYR A 254 4.03 2.01 3.97
CA TYR A 254 4.23 0.82 4.80
C TYR A 254 5.72 0.52 4.94
N ASN A 255 6.21 0.54 6.18
CA ASN A 255 7.63 0.50 6.49
C ASN A 255 8.20 -0.92 6.56
N GLN A 256 9.32 -1.14 5.87
CA GLN A 256 10.17 -2.32 6.02
C GLN A 256 11.60 -1.94 6.45
N PHE A 257 11.72 -0.87 7.23
CA PHE A 257 12.95 -0.33 7.82
C PHE A 257 12.71 -0.01 9.31
N THR A 258 13.78 0.11 10.11
CA THR A 258 13.70 0.40 11.54
C THR A 258 14.11 1.83 11.87
N ASP A 259 13.74 2.31 13.06
CA ASP A 259 14.32 3.51 13.69
C ASP A 259 14.26 4.80 12.85
N GLY A 260 13.14 5.00 12.14
CA GLY A 260 12.88 6.23 11.38
C GLY A 260 11.41 6.39 10.99
N GLU A 261 11.13 7.40 10.17
CA GLU A 261 9.80 7.80 9.71
C GLU A 261 9.77 7.98 8.20
N SER A 262 8.84 7.31 7.53
CA SER A 262 8.60 7.49 6.10
C SER A 262 7.61 8.63 5.88
N GLU A 263 7.78 9.34 4.76
CA GLU A 263 6.86 10.36 4.32
C GLU A 263 6.66 10.26 2.80
N ALA A 264 5.41 10.24 2.35
CA ALA A 264 5.04 10.24 0.94
C ALA A 264 4.00 11.32 0.67
N HIS A 265 4.23 12.11 -0.38
CA HIS A 265 3.37 13.19 -0.82
C HIS A 265 2.71 12.77 -2.14
N PHE A 266 1.39 12.59 -2.11
CA PHE A 266 0.60 12.26 -3.29
C PHE A 266 -0.05 13.52 -3.84
N TYR A 267 0.38 13.97 -5.02
CA TYR A 267 -0.18 15.09 -5.76
C TYR A 267 -1.36 14.68 -6.66
N LYS A 268 -1.49 13.37 -6.87
CA LYS A 268 -2.63 12.71 -7.51
C LYS A 268 -2.80 11.35 -6.85
N LEU A 269 -4.04 10.99 -6.56
CA LEU A 269 -4.40 9.63 -6.17
C LEU A 269 -5.85 9.35 -6.58
N GLU A 270 -6.03 8.47 -7.56
CA GLU A 270 -7.32 8.18 -8.18
C GLU A 270 -7.51 6.67 -8.31
N TYR A 271 -8.77 6.24 -8.19
CA TYR A 271 -9.20 4.87 -8.41
C TYR A 271 -10.29 4.83 -9.47
N THR A 272 -10.08 4.02 -10.51
CA THR A 272 -11.03 3.85 -11.60
C THR A 272 -11.33 2.38 -11.86
N GLU A 273 -12.59 2.12 -12.17
CA GLU A 273 -13.09 0.83 -12.61
C GLU A 273 -13.63 0.98 -14.03
N HIS A 274 -13.23 0.09 -14.92
CA HIS A 274 -13.80 -0.04 -16.25
C HIS A 274 -14.40 -1.45 -16.37
N LYS A 275 -15.73 -1.52 -16.39
CA LYS A 275 -16.51 -2.75 -16.55
C LYS A 275 -17.31 -2.62 -17.85
N GLY A 276 -17.01 -3.46 -18.84
CA GLY A 276 -17.60 -3.46 -20.19
C GLY A 276 -18.61 -4.57 -20.43
#